data_AF-A0A960SJY7-F1
#
_entry.id   AF-A0A960SJY7-F1
#
_cell.length_a   1.000
_cell.length_b   1.000
_cell.length_c   1.000
_cell.angle_alpha   90.00
_cell.angle_beta   90.00
_cell.angle_gamma   90.00
#
_symmetry.space_group_name_H-M   'P 1'
#
loop_
_entity.id
_entity.type
_entity.pdbx_description
1 polymer ?
#
loop_
_entity_poly.entity_id
_entity_poly.type
_entity_poly.pdbx_seq_one_letter_code
_entity_poly.pdbx_strand_id
1 'polypeptide(L)'
;EGVFLSWQTHYEESNAYMLVERSVDGYQFREIGRVAGAGDTKLSQDYYFVDDHPLPGVNYYRLRQVDFDGAEHVHRVVSVRVRSKDGLTRFFPTLATDHLTVHYPEPPQNAGTLFVLNTLGRVIRQVDIPQGALQQQFNISTLMPGTYILQYREGRKSELLGRFVKL
;
A
#
# COMPACT_ATOMS: atom_id res chain seq x y z
N GLU A 1 3.95 -1.49 9.08
CA GLU A 1 5.18 -2.29 8.86
C GLU A 1 6.27 -1.25 8.61
N GLY A 2 7.54 -1.53 8.90
CA GLY A 2 8.63 -0.61 8.56
C GLY A 2 9.31 -1.03 7.24
N VAL A 3 9.97 -0.10 6.57
CA VAL A 3 10.86 -0.40 5.44
C VAL A 3 12.30 -0.26 5.89
N PHE A 4 13.07 -1.34 5.79
CA PHE A 4 14.51 -1.34 6.03
C PHE A 4 15.26 -1.07 4.74
N LEU A 5 16.01 0.02 4.69
CA LEU A 5 16.90 0.37 3.60
C LEU A 5 18.33 0.02 4.03
N SER A 6 19.07 -0.64 3.15
CA SER A 6 20.50 -0.90 3.30
C SER A 6 21.22 -0.57 2.01
N TRP A 7 22.37 0.07 2.12
CA TRP A 7 23.24 0.36 0.99
C TRP A 7 24.71 0.31 1.40
N GLN A 8 25.55 0.25 0.38
CA GLN A 8 26.99 0.22 0.55
C GLN A 8 27.61 1.28 -0.38
N THR A 9 28.60 1.99 0.12
CA THR A 9 29.50 2.81 -0.70
C THR A 9 30.82 2.06 -0.85
N HIS A 10 31.43 2.10 -2.03
CA HIS A 10 32.75 1.49 -2.24
C HIS A 10 33.89 2.47 -1.97
N TYR A 11 33.63 3.75 -2.23
CA TYR A 11 34.54 4.88 -2.04
C TYR A 11 33.68 6.10 -1.70
N GLU A 12 34.15 6.92 -0.78
CA GLU A 12 33.54 8.20 -0.44
C GLU A 12 34.60 9.30 -0.51
N GLU A 13 34.21 10.43 -1.06
CA GLU A 13 35.02 11.63 -1.15
C GLU A 13 34.20 12.76 -0.56
N SER A 14 34.70 13.36 0.51
CA SER A 14 34.10 14.49 1.21
C SER A 14 32.62 14.31 1.62
N ASN A 15 32.16 13.06 1.76
CA ASN A 15 30.77 12.76 2.09
C ASN A 15 30.46 13.15 3.55
N ALA A 16 29.72 14.24 3.73
CA ALA A 16 29.30 14.68 5.05
C ALA A 16 28.12 13.81 5.54
N TYR A 17 27.11 13.59 4.70
CA TYR A 17 25.97 12.73 5.00
C TYR A 17 25.18 12.32 3.77
N MET A 18 24.40 11.26 3.94
CA MET A 18 23.41 10.78 2.99
C MET A 18 22.01 11.19 3.46
N LEU A 19 21.28 11.95 2.66
CA LEU A 19 19.84 12.15 2.81
C LEU A 19 19.11 10.91 2.30
N VAL A 20 18.20 10.39 3.12
CA VAL A 20 17.23 9.38 2.71
C VAL A 20 15.94 10.08 2.36
N GLU A 21 15.50 9.92 1.10
CA GLU A 21 14.31 10.58 0.60
C GLU A 21 13.27 9.56 0.13
N ARG A 22 11.99 9.87 0.35
CA ARG A 22 10.85 9.06 -0.05
C ARG A 22 9.88 9.83 -0.95
N SER A 23 9.28 9.12 -1.89
CA SER A 23 8.23 9.59 -2.78
C SER A 23 7.11 8.55 -2.88
N VAL A 24 5.88 9.01 -3.15
CA VAL A 24 4.71 8.16 -3.44
C VAL A 24 4.34 8.13 -4.92
N ASP A 25 4.90 9.04 -5.71
CA ASP A 25 4.62 9.20 -7.13
C ASP A 25 5.85 8.90 -8.01
N GLY A 26 7.03 8.77 -7.41
CA GLY A 26 8.30 8.58 -8.11
C GLY A 26 8.91 9.87 -8.66
N TYR A 27 8.27 11.03 -8.44
CA TYR A 27 8.69 12.33 -8.97
C TYR A 27 9.04 13.32 -7.86
N GLN A 28 8.15 13.47 -6.87
CA GLN A 28 8.34 14.37 -5.74
C GLN A 28 8.90 13.61 -4.54
N PHE A 29 10.16 13.87 -4.21
CA PHE A 29 10.85 13.26 -3.08
C PHE A 29 10.91 14.22 -1.90
N ARG A 30 10.69 13.68 -0.71
CA ARG A 30 10.81 14.39 0.57
C ARG A 30 11.85 13.69 1.43
N GLU A 31 12.66 14.47 2.11
CA GLU A 31 13.59 13.96 3.12
C GLU A 31 12.80 13.28 4.25
N ILE A 32 13.22 12.06 4.61
CA ILE A 32 12.67 11.31 5.75
C ILE A 32 13.74 10.99 6.80
N GLY A 33 15.02 11.24 6.50
CA GLY A 33 16.10 11.09 7.45
C GLY A 33 17.47 11.35 6.84
N ARG A 34 18.50 11.31 7.69
CA ARG A 34 19.90 11.48 7.31
C ARG A 34 20.76 10.43 7.98
N VAL A 35 21.79 9.97 7.29
CA VAL A 35 22.82 9.08 7.84
C VAL A 35 24.17 9.74 7.63
N ALA A 36 24.95 9.89 8.69
CA ALA A 36 26.28 10.48 8.62
C ALA A 36 27.17 9.70 7.64
N GLY A 37 27.91 10.41 6.80
CA GLY A 37 28.90 9.84 5.91
C GLY A 37 30.21 9.57 6.65
N ALA A 38 31.12 8.86 6.00
CA ALA A 38 32.44 8.57 6.54
C ALA A 38 33.52 9.58 6.11
N GLY A 39 33.14 10.66 5.40
CA GLY A 39 34.07 11.64 4.85
C GLY A 39 34.85 11.08 3.67
N ASP A 40 36.19 11.16 3.74
CA ASP A 40 37.08 10.58 2.74
C ASP A 40 37.44 9.14 3.13
N THR A 41 36.97 8.16 2.35
CA THR A 41 37.34 6.76 2.57
C THR A 41 37.45 5.96 1.27
N LYS A 42 38.49 5.12 1.20
CA LYS A 42 38.68 4.10 0.16
C LYS A 42 38.20 2.72 0.57
N LEU A 43 37.73 2.58 1.80
CA LEU A 43 37.16 1.36 2.34
C LEU A 43 35.65 1.41 2.17
N SER A 44 35.07 0.27 1.78
CA SER A 44 33.61 0.17 1.65
C SER A 44 32.93 0.39 2.99
N GLN A 45 31.83 1.14 2.98
CA GLN A 45 31.03 1.43 4.17
C GLN A 45 29.62 0.88 3.98
N ASP A 46 29.09 0.22 5.00
CA ASP A 46 27.74 -0.31 5.03
C ASP A 46 26.85 0.57 5.89
N TYR A 47 25.71 0.96 5.32
CA TYR A 47 24.75 1.84 5.98
C TYR A 47 23.36 1.24 5.96
N TYR A 48 22.54 1.70 6.90
CA TYR A 48 21.13 1.36 6.96
C TYR A 48 20.29 2.52 7.48
N PHE A 49 19.02 2.49 7.10
CA PHE A 49 17.99 3.40 7.57
C PHE A 49 16.64 2.67 7.67
N VAL A 50 15.84 2.99 8.68
CA VAL A 50 14.51 2.42 8.86
C VAL A 50 13.48 3.52 8.67
N ASP A 51 12.59 3.35 7.69
CA ASP A 51 11.34 4.10 7.63
C ASP A 51 10.28 3.36 8.46
N ASP A 52 9.99 3.88 9.65
CA ASP A 52 9.00 3.31 10.57
C ASP A 52 7.55 3.59 10.16
N HIS A 53 7.34 4.55 9.26
CA HIS A 53 6.02 5.04 8.85
C HIS A 53 5.90 5.14 7.33
N PRO A 54 6.15 4.06 6.57
CA PRO A 54 5.92 4.02 5.14
C PRO A 54 4.43 4.18 4.84
N LEU A 55 4.11 4.79 3.70
CA LEU A 55 2.73 4.97 3.29
C LEU A 55 2.20 3.67 2.66
N PRO A 56 0.90 3.37 2.75
CA PRO A 56 0.31 2.27 2.00
C PRO A 56 0.54 2.41 0.49
N GLY A 57 0.71 1.28 -0.21
CA GLY A 57 1.00 1.26 -1.63
C GLY A 57 2.49 1.30 -1.95
N VAL A 58 2.84 1.80 -3.13
CA VAL A 58 4.24 1.83 -3.60
C VAL A 58 4.94 3.05 -3.02
N ASN A 59 6.07 2.82 -2.34
CA ASN A 59 6.96 3.85 -1.87
C ASN A 59 8.25 3.78 -2.68
N TYR A 60 8.71 4.93 -3.16
CA TYR A 60 9.97 5.09 -3.88
C TYR A 60 10.97 5.73 -2.93
N TYR A 61 12.19 5.24 -2.91
CA TYR A 61 13.27 5.75 -2.08
C TYR A 61 14.49 6.05 -2.93
N ARG A 62 15.22 7.09 -2.56
CA ARG A 62 16.53 7.40 -3.12
C ARG A 62 17.45 7.94 -2.05
N LEU A 63 18.75 7.89 -2.34
CA LEU A 63 19.77 8.53 -1.53
C LEU A 63 20.24 9.79 -2.24
N ARG A 64 20.48 10.83 -1.46
CA ARG A 64 21.18 12.02 -1.93
C ARG A 64 22.39 12.27 -1.03
N GLN A 65 23.58 12.08 -1.57
CA GLN A 65 24.82 12.42 -0.91
C GLN A 65 24.98 13.94 -0.84
N VAL A 66 25.47 14.45 0.29
CA VAL A 66 25.82 15.85 0.47
C VAL A 66 27.24 15.92 1.01
N ASP A 67 28.09 16.65 0.30
CA ASP A 67 29.50 16.82 0.66
C ASP A 67 29.68 17.99 1.63
N PHE A 68 30.86 18.12 2.25
CA PHE A 68 31.14 19.19 3.22
C PHE A 68 31.06 20.61 2.66
N ASP A 69 31.22 20.77 1.34
CA ASP A 69 31.07 22.04 0.64
C ASP A 69 29.63 22.31 0.16
N GLY A 70 28.71 21.36 0.40
CA GLY A 70 27.31 21.42 -0.01
C GLY A 70 27.04 20.90 -1.42
N ALA A 71 28.01 20.31 -2.12
CA ALA A 71 27.75 19.60 -3.36
C ALA A 71 26.81 18.41 -3.11
N GLU A 72 25.86 18.19 -4.02
CA GLU A 72 24.85 17.13 -3.87
C GLU A 72 24.90 16.15 -5.04
N HIS A 73 24.79 14.85 -4.74
CA HIS A 73 24.69 13.80 -5.74
C HIS A 73 23.53 12.84 -5.45
N VAL A 74 22.63 12.65 -6.42
CA VAL A 74 21.45 11.78 -6.29
C VAL A 74 21.74 10.39 -6.86
N HIS A 75 21.48 9.35 -6.06
CA HIS A 75 21.62 7.95 -6.46
C HIS A 75 20.32 7.38 -7.03
N ARG A 76 20.40 6.14 -7.53
CA ARG A 76 19.28 5.42 -8.12
C ARG A 76 18.06 5.35 -7.19
N VAL A 77 16.88 5.40 -7.80
CA VAL A 77 15.60 5.19 -7.11
C VAL A 77 15.33 3.68 -6.99
N VAL A 78 14.91 3.24 -5.80
CA VAL A 78 14.39 1.89 -5.54
C VAL A 78 12.94 1.98 -5.06
N SER A 79 12.16 0.92 -5.19
CA SER A 79 10.78 0.93 -4.71
C SER A 79 10.41 -0.34 -3.94
N VAL A 80 9.47 -0.18 -3.01
CA VAL A 80 8.87 -1.28 -2.26
C VAL A 80 7.39 -1.00 -2.07
N ARG A 81 6.57 -2.04 -2.17
CA ARG A 81 5.14 -1.95 -1.89
C ARG A 81 4.88 -2.33 -0.44
N VAL A 82 4.31 -1.40 0.33
CA VAL A 82 3.88 -1.62 1.71
C VAL A 82 2.38 -1.84 1.71
N ARG A 83 1.93 -2.92 2.37
CA ARG A 83 0.50 -3.16 2.54
C ARG A 83 -0.01 -2.39 3.73
N SER A 84 -1.18 -1.78 3.60
CA SER A 84 -1.83 -1.12 4.73
C SER A 84 -2.07 -2.10 5.90
N LYS A 85 -1.54 -1.80 7.10
CA LYS A 85 -1.83 -2.57 8.33
C LYS A 85 -3.29 -2.43 8.80
N ASP A 86 -3.91 -1.28 8.53
CA ASP A 86 -5.32 -1.00 8.86
C ASP A 86 -6.28 -1.33 7.71
N GLY A 87 -5.75 -1.64 6.54
CA GLY A 87 -6.47 -1.78 5.30
C GLY A 87 -6.94 -3.18 5.01
N LEU A 88 -7.88 -3.69 5.81
CA LEU A 88 -8.78 -4.73 5.31
C LEU A 88 -9.86 -4.10 4.45
N THR A 89 -10.28 -4.79 3.39
CA THR A 89 -11.48 -4.41 2.65
C THR A 89 -12.67 -4.50 3.62
N ARG A 90 -13.40 -3.41 3.80
CA ARG A 90 -14.53 -3.35 4.76
C ARG A 90 -15.80 -3.10 4.01
N PHE A 91 -16.92 -3.54 4.58
CA PHE A 91 -18.23 -3.19 4.06
C PHE A 91 -19.16 -2.74 5.17
N PHE A 92 -20.17 -1.95 4.80
CA PHE A 92 -21.22 -1.50 5.70
C PHE A 92 -22.50 -1.18 4.91
N PRO A 93 -23.67 -1.15 5.58
CA PRO A 93 -23.88 -1.63 6.96
C PRO A 93 -23.92 -3.17 7.04
N THR A 94 -23.71 -3.73 8.23
CA THR A 94 -23.89 -5.18 8.48
C THR A 94 -25.35 -5.56 8.74
N LEU A 95 -26.21 -4.57 9.04
CA LEU A 95 -27.68 -4.66 9.02
C LEU A 95 -28.16 -3.73 7.90
N ALA A 96 -28.58 -4.28 6.77
CA ALA A 96 -28.78 -3.52 5.54
C ALA A 96 -30.19 -3.70 4.98
N THR A 97 -30.74 -2.63 4.40
CA THR A 97 -32.06 -2.66 3.73
C THR A 97 -31.90 -2.55 2.22
N ASP A 98 -31.29 -1.49 1.72
CA ASP A 98 -31.34 -1.18 0.28
C ASP A 98 -29.99 -1.24 -0.42
N HIS A 99 -28.91 -0.95 0.28
CA HIS A 99 -27.58 -0.88 -0.31
C HIS A 99 -26.50 -1.36 0.66
N LEU A 100 -25.38 -1.78 0.07
CA LEU A 100 -24.10 -1.98 0.76
C LEU A 100 -23.05 -1.12 0.11
N THR A 101 -22.10 -0.66 0.91
CA THR A 101 -20.90 0.02 0.47
C THR A 101 -19.69 -0.81 0.88
N VAL A 102 -18.77 -1.04 -0.05
CA VAL A 102 -17.47 -1.67 0.19
C VAL A 102 -16.39 -0.61 0.01
N HIS A 103 -15.51 -0.49 1.00
CA HIS A 103 -14.32 0.37 0.94
C HIS A 103 -13.07 -0.47 0.76
N TYR A 104 -12.28 -0.07 -0.23
CA TYR A 104 -10.99 -0.66 -0.54
C TYR A 104 -9.88 0.24 0.01
N PRO A 105 -9.03 -0.28 0.89
CA PRO A 105 -7.95 0.51 1.49
C PRO A 105 -6.80 0.76 0.52
N GLU A 106 -6.65 -0.11 -0.48
CA GLU A 106 -5.84 0.12 -1.66
C GLU A 106 -6.71 -0.12 -2.91
N PRO A 107 -6.54 0.69 -3.97
CA PRO A 107 -7.27 0.48 -5.20
C PRO A 107 -6.93 -0.90 -5.80
N PRO A 108 -7.94 -1.70 -6.22
CA PRO A 108 -7.74 -2.93 -6.97
C PRO A 108 -6.81 -2.69 -8.16
N GLN A 109 -5.83 -3.57 -8.33
CA GLN A 109 -4.88 -3.50 -9.44
C GLN A 109 -5.45 -4.12 -10.72
N ASN A 110 -6.45 -4.99 -10.58
CA ASN A 110 -7.22 -5.55 -11.67
C ASN A 110 -8.73 -5.34 -11.43
N ALA A 111 -9.53 -5.50 -12.47
CA ALA A 111 -10.97 -5.66 -12.29
C ALA A 111 -11.23 -6.88 -11.38
N GLY A 112 -12.18 -6.73 -10.46
CA GLY A 112 -12.58 -7.77 -9.53
C GLY A 112 -14.09 -7.98 -9.51
N THR A 113 -14.55 -8.91 -8.69
CA THR A 113 -15.97 -9.21 -8.55
C THR A 113 -16.31 -9.40 -7.08
N LEU A 114 -17.36 -8.73 -6.61
CA LEU A 114 -18.01 -9.01 -5.34
C LEU A 114 -19.10 -10.06 -5.54
N PHE A 115 -19.11 -11.07 -4.68
CA PHE A 115 -20.11 -12.13 -4.62
C PHE A 115 -20.91 -11.98 -3.34
N VAL A 116 -22.23 -11.92 -3.47
CA VAL A 116 -23.17 -12.09 -2.36
C VAL A 116 -23.59 -13.55 -2.35
N LEU A 117 -23.22 -14.25 -1.28
CA LEU A 117 -23.48 -15.67 -1.08
C LEU A 117 -24.57 -15.83 -0.01
N ASN A 118 -25.40 -16.87 -0.13
CA ASN A 118 -26.20 -17.32 1.01
C ASN A 118 -25.33 -18.13 2.00
N THR A 119 -25.91 -18.55 3.11
CA THR A 119 -25.22 -19.35 4.15
C THR A 119 -24.78 -20.75 3.69
N LEU A 120 -25.32 -21.24 2.56
CA LEU A 120 -24.89 -22.48 1.92
C LEU A 120 -23.77 -22.27 0.89
N GLY A 121 -23.26 -21.04 0.75
CA GLY A 121 -22.19 -20.69 -0.20
C GLY A 121 -22.66 -20.52 -1.65
N ARG A 122 -23.97 -20.56 -1.93
CA ARG A 122 -24.52 -20.32 -3.27
C ARG A 122 -24.46 -18.82 -3.59
N VAL A 123 -23.95 -18.49 -4.76
CA VAL A 123 -23.96 -17.12 -5.29
C VAL A 123 -25.39 -16.69 -5.60
N ILE A 124 -25.81 -15.60 -4.97
CA ILE A 124 -27.12 -14.95 -5.15
C ILE A 124 -26.98 -13.71 -6.01
N ARG A 125 -25.86 -12.99 -5.90
CA ARG A 125 -25.56 -11.80 -6.71
C ARG A 125 -24.07 -11.67 -6.98
N GLN A 126 -23.75 -11.08 -8.12
CA GLN A 126 -22.41 -10.66 -8.49
C GLN A 126 -22.41 -9.16 -8.83
N VAL A 127 -21.34 -8.47 -8.48
CA VAL A 127 -21.13 -7.05 -8.78
C VAL A 127 -19.70 -6.88 -9.27
N ASP A 128 -19.55 -6.36 -10.48
CA ASP A 128 -18.23 -6.06 -11.05
C ASP A 128 -17.62 -4.83 -10.37
N ILE A 129 -16.33 -4.93 -10.05
CA ILE A 129 -15.56 -3.89 -9.40
C ILE A 129 -14.50 -3.41 -10.38
N PRO A 130 -14.57 -2.15 -10.83
CA PRO A 130 -13.57 -1.64 -11.74
C PRO A 130 -12.20 -1.54 -11.05
N GLN A 131 -11.15 -1.68 -11.85
CA GLN A 131 -9.78 -1.41 -11.42
C GLN A 131 -9.70 0.03 -10.86
N GLY A 132 -8.95 0.22 -9.77
CA GLY A 132 -8.76 1.54 -9.18
C GLY A 132 -9.89 2.03 -8.26
N ALA A 133 -10.97 1.25 -8.07
CA ALA A 133 -12.06 1.64 -7.18
C ALA A 133 -11.61 1.73 -5.71
N LEU A 134 -11.80 2.89 -5.08
CA LEU A 134 -11.61 3.05 -3.63
C LEU A 134 -12.88 2.73 -2.82
N GLN A 135 -14.04 2.81 -3.48
CA GLN A 135 -15.33 2.42 -2.91
C GLN A 135 -16.27 1.91 -3.99
N GLN A 136 -17.17 1.01 -3.62
CA GLN A 136 -18.28 0.57 -4.46
C GLN A 136 -19.55 0.48 -3.62
N GLN A 137 -20.60 1.18 -4.06
CA GLN A 137 -21.96 0.99 -3.54
C GLN A 137 -22.76 0.14 -4.52
N PHE A 138 -23.58 -0.77 -4.00
CA PHE A 138 -24.50 -1.55 -4.81
C PHE A 138 -25.82 -1.81 -4.10
N ASN A 139 -26.88 -1.86 -4.89
CA ASN A 139 -28.23 -2.13 -4.40
C ASN A 139 -28.37 -3.61 -3.98
N ILE A 140 -29.08 -3.85 -2.88
CA ILE A 140 -29.47 -5.16 -2.37
C ILE A 140 -30.98 -5.25 -2.07
N SER A 141 -31.78 -4.27 -2.48
CA SER A 141 -33.21 -4.19 -2.11
C SER A 141 -34.03 -5.36 -2.66
N THR A 142 -33.55 -6.02 -3.71
CA THR A 142 -34.17 -7.22 -4.31
C THR A 142 -33.84 -8.52 -3.58
N LEU A 143 -32.93 -8.51 -2.61
CA LEU A 143 -32.64 -9.69 -1.78
C LEU A 143 -33.77 -9.93 -0.79
N MET A 144 -34.13 -11.19 -0.60
CA MET A 144 -35.05 -11.57 0.48
C MET A 144 -34.39 -11.32 1.85
N PRO A 145 -35.18 -11.05 2.91
CA PRO A 145 -34.65 -10.94 4.26
C PRO A 145 -33.90 -12.22 4.67
N GLY A 146 -32.72 -12.06 5.30
CA GLY A 146 -31.87 -13.19 5.64
C GLY A 146 -30.40 -12.83 5.85
N THR A 147 -29.58 -13.82 6.18
CA THR A 147 -28.12 -13.65 6.35
C THR A 147 -27.39 -13.99 5.06
N TYR A 148 -26.49 -13.11 4.68
CA TYR A 148 -25.65 -13.24 3.50
C TYR A 148 -24.18 -13.05 3.85
N ILE A 149 -23.32 -13.59 3.00
CA ILE A 149 -21.87 -13.51 3.10
C ILE A 149 -21.36 -12.73 1.89
N LEU A 150 -20.44 -11.80 2.13
CA LEU A 150 -19.78 -11.03 1.09
C LEU A 150 -18.37 -11.56 0.87
N GLN A 151 -18.06 -11.88 -0.39
CA GLN A 151 -16.73 -12.35 -0.81
C GLN A 151 -16.24 -11.49 -1.97
N TYR A 152 -14.98 -11.06 -1.91
CA TYR A 152 -14.31 -10.34 -2.98
C TYR A 152 -13.32 -11.26 -3.70
N ARG A 153 -13.26 -11.17 -5.03
CA ARG A 153 -12.24 -11.86 -5.84
C ARG A 153 -11.58 -10.91 -6.82
N GLU A 154 -10.26 -11.03 -6.93
CA GLU A 154 -9.42 -10.29 -7.87
C GLU A 154 -8.38 -11.27 -8.47
N GLY A 155 -8.58 -11.66 -9.73
CA GLY A 155 -7.76 -12.70 -10.36
C GLY A 155 -7.80 -14.03 -9.58
N ARG A 156 -6.65 -14.47 -9.05
CA ARG A 156 -6.53 -15.67 -8.21
C ARG A 156 -6.75 -15.41 -6.71
N LYS A 157 -6.82 -14.14 -6.28
CA LYS A 157 -7.06 -13.80 -4.88
C LYS A 157 -8.55 -13.86 -4.59
N SER A 158 -8.89 -14.46 -3.45
CA SER A 158 -10.25 -14.49 -2.92
C SER A 158 -10.19 -14.12 -1.44
N GLU A 159 -11.04 -13.20 -1.03
CA GLU A 159 -11.13 -12.68 0.34
C GLU A 159 -12.57 -12.76 0.83
N LEU A 160 -12.80 -13.38 1.99
CA LEU A 160 -14.10 -13.36 2.65
C LEU A 160 -14.20 -12.06 3.47
N LEU A 161 -15.08 -11.14 3.08
CA LEU A 161 -15.19 -9.84 3.74
C LEU A 161 -15.99 -9.93 5.04
N GLY A 162 -16.99 -10.82 5.09
CA GLY A 162 -17.80 -11.06 6.29
C GLY A 162 -19.27 -11.32 5.97
N ARG A 163 -20.13 -11.18 6.98
CA ARG A 163 -21.58 -11.41 6.87
C ARG A 163 -22.39 -10.14 7.13
N PHE A 164 -23.53 -10.02 6.44
CA PHE A 164 -24.54 -9.01 6.72
C PHE A 164 -25.93 -9.64 6.79
N VAL A 165 -26.86 -8.96 7.45
CA VAL A 165 -28.27 -9.33 7.51
C VAL A 165 -29.05 -8.34 6.64
N LYS A 166 -29.78 -8.88 5.68
CA LYS A 166 -30.80 -8.15 4.93
C LYS A 166 -32.08 -8.12 5.77
N LEU A 167 -32.58 -6.93 6.07
CA LEU A 167 -33.87 -6.70 6.74
C LEU A 167 -35.03 -6.81 5.75
#